data_AF-A0A0Q8IGK1-F1
#
_entry.id   AF-A0A0Q8IGK1-F1
#
_cell.length_a   1.000
_cell.length_b   1.000
_cell.length_c   1.000
_cell.angle_alpha   90.00
_cell.angle_beta   90.00
_cell.angle_gamma   90.00
#
_symmetry.space_group_name_H-M   'P 1'
#
loop_
_entity.id
_entity.type
_entity.pdbx_description
1 polymer ?
#
loop_
_entity_poly.entity_id
_entity_poly.type
_entity_poly.pdbx_seq_one_letter_code
_entity_poly.pdbx_strand_id
1 'polypeptide(L)'
;MHRKPISAPKIDLSSNDKRLLLLLEKLLDEASVVQGNIENAVGLSHEEAQELTVAINHKLESKEFWNAAALVENLSQGNREAARHIYLEGRARRGASRIMSSNHYHQFLVRLVFERPHLPDLRPIDFEHFVRMEQRVWSAIGVSPHIIDLLERYLRQNKKEIELARAGKLPLASGKIIREARSLRPPEGTSAWDYVLQSNRIAGALTLFSNMGVMFSTRDWSVASTMSTLAGSVGLVAGK
;
A
#
# COMPACT_ATOMS: atom_id res chain seq x y z
N MET A 1 -14.09 20.73 -16.20
CA MET A 1 -13.14 20.72 -15.06
C MET A 1 -11.84 20.05 -15.52
N HIS A 2 -10.76 20.80 -15.75
CA HIS A 2 -9.49 20.21 -16.19
C HIS A 2 -8.86 19.38 -15.06
N ARG A 3 -8.67 18.08 -15.30
CA ARG A 3 -8.00 17.18 -14.35
C ARG A 3 -6.50 17.50 -14.35
N LYS A 4 -5.93 17.67 -13.17
CA LYS A 4 -4.49 17.93 -13.02
C LYS A 4 -3.69 16.73 -13.59
N PRO A 5 -2.64 16.96 -14.39
CA PRO A 5 -1.80 15.88 -14.89
C PRO A 5 -1.12 15.15 -13.73
N ILE A 6 -1.07 13.81 -13.82
CA ILE A 6 -0.31 12.96 -12.89
C ILE A 6 1.12 12.87 -13.45
N SER A 7 2.13 13.15 -12.63
CA SER A 7 3.53 12.96 -13.02
C SER A 7 3.87 11.46 -13.06
N ALA A 8 4.97 11.07 -13.70
CA ALA A 8 5.42 9.68 -13.64
C ALA A 8 5.84 9.31 -12.19
N PRO A 9 5.59 8.06 -11.74
CA PRO A 9 6.08 7.60 -10.45
C PRO A 9 7.60 7.40 -10.49
N LYS A 10 8.30 7.88 -9.45
CA LYS A 10 9.71 7.55 -9.24
C LYS A 10 9.77 6.32 -8.33
N ILE A 11 9.80 5.15 -8.97
CA ILE A 11 9.79 3.85 -8.31
C ILE A 11 11.21 3.49 -7.89
N ASP A 12 11.36 3.18 -6.61
CA ASP A 12 12.60 2.73 -6.00
C ASP A 12 12.32 1.40 -5.30
N LEU A 13 12.53 0.30 -6.02
CA LEU A 13 12.28 -1.06 -5.58
C LEU A 13 13.55 -1.89 -5.71
N SER A 14 13.92 -2.58 -4.64
CA SER A 14 15.01 -3.55 -4.64
C SER A 14 14.66 -4.77 -5.49
N SER A 15 15.65 -5.60 -5.82
CA SER A 15 15.41 -6.89 -6.50
C SER A 15 14.46 -7.79 -5.70
N ASN A 16 14.57 -7.80 -4.37
CA ASN A 16 13.70 -8.57 -3.49
C ASN A 16 12.27 -8.03 -3.48
N ASP A 17 12.08 -6.70 -3.55
CA ASP A 17 10.74 -6.12 -3.70
C ASP A 17 10.09 -6.56 -5.01
N LYS A 18 10.81 -6.48 -6.12
CA LYS A 18 10.30 -6.93 -7.42
C LYS A 18 9.93 -8.41 -7.41
N ARG A 19 10.76 -9.24 -6.75
CA ARG A 19 10.48 -10.67 -6.62
C ARG A 19 9.23 -10.94 -5.79
N LEU A 20 9.05 -10.25 -4.66
CA LEU A 20 7.84 -10.33 -3.84
C LEU A 20 6.59 -9.96 -4.65
N LEU A 21 6.65 -8.86 -5.41
CA LEU A 21 5.51 -8.39 -6.21
C LEU A 21 5.14 -9.38 -7.32
N LEU A 22 6.14 -9.97 -7.98
CA LEU A 22 5.92 -11.00 -9.00
C LEU A 22 5.28 -12.27 -8.43
N LEU A 23 5.70 -12.72 -7.23
CA LEU A 23 5.09 -13.86 -6.56
C LEU A 23 3.63 -13.57 -6.20
N LEU A 24 3.35 -12.41 -5.63
CA LEU A 24 1.98 -12.00 -5.30
C LEU A 24 1.10 -11.85 -6.54
N GLU A 25 1.65 -11.34 -7.64
CA GLU A 25 0.96 -11.26 -8.92
C GLU A 25 0.58 -12.64 -9.44
N LYS A 26 1.54 -13.58 -9.48
CA LYS A 26 1.32 -14.96 -9.92
C LYS A 26 0.22 -15.64 -9.10
N LEU A 27 0.28 -15.51 -7.77
CA LEU A 27 -0.73 -16.09 -6.88
C LEU A 27 -2.11 -15.48 -7.09
N LEU A 28 -2.18 -14.17 -7.36
CA LEU A 28 -3.46 -13.51 -7.64
C LEU A 28 -4.03 -13.93 -9.00
N ASP A 29 -3.16 -14.14 -10.00
CA ASP A 29 -3.54 -14.65 -11.32
C ASP A 29 -4.14 -16.05 -11.21
N GLU A 30 -3.46 -16.97 -10.53
CA GLU A 30 -3.95 -18.32 -10.26
C GLU A 30 -5.30 -18.30 -9.51
N ALA A 31 -5.45 -17.42 -8.52
CA ALA A 31 -6.71 -17.26 -7.80
C ALA A 31 -7.88 -16.82 -8.69
N SER A 32 -7.58 -16.02 -9.71
CA SER A 32 -8.57 -15.44 -10.62
C SER A 32 -9.04 -16.42 -11.70
N VAL A 33 -8.15 -17.32 -12.15
CA VAL A 33 -8.47 -18.35 -13.15
C VAL A 33 -9.39 -19.42 -12.57
N VAL A 34 -9.24 -19.73 -11.28
CA VAL A 34 -9.92 -20.87 -10.66
C VAL A 34 -11.44 -20.65 -10.50
N GLN A 35 -11.96 -19.40 -10.45
CA GLN A 35 -13.41 -19.11 -10.49
C GLN A 35 -13.69 -17.60 -10.59
N GLY A 36 -14.72 -17.19 -11.36
CA GLY A 36 -15.02 -15.78 -11.69
C GLY A 36 -15.46 -14.84 -10.55
N ASN A 37 -15.26 -15.19 -9.27
CA ASN A 37 -15.56 -14.35 -8.09
C ASN A 37 -14.32 -14.21 -7.18
N ILE A 38 -14.16 -13.04 -6.56
CA ILE A 38 -12.98 -12.63 -5.77
C ILE A 38 -12.88 -13.36 -4.39
N GLU A 39 -13.82 -14.25 -4.05
CA GLU A 39 -13.83 -15.03 -2.79
C GLU A 39 -12.93 -16.28 -2.84
N ASN A 40 -12.00 -16.35 -3.78
CA ASN A 40 -11.19 -17.53 -4.00
C ASN A 40 -9.93 -17.54 -3.14
N ALA A 41 -9.51 -18.76 -2.82
CA ALA A 41 -8.36 -19.05 -2.01
C ALA A 41 -7.36 -19.86 -2.84
N VAL A 42 -6.06 -19.57 -2.73
CA VAL A 42 -4.98 -20.27 -3.46
C VAL A 42 -4.14 -21.06 -2.48
N GLY A 43 -3.98 -22.35 -2.75
CA GLY A 43 -3.02 -23.20 -2.07
C GLY A 43 -1.62 -22.96 -2.63
N LEU A 44 -0.64 -22.81 -1.73
CA LEU A 44 0.75 -22.59 -2.11
C LEU A 44 1.48 -23.93 -2.24
N SER A 45 2.33 -24.07 -3.27
CA SER A 45 3.33 -25.14 -3.25
C SER A 45 4.37 -24.89 -2.14
N HIS A 46 5.12 -25.91 -1.76
CA HIS A 46 6.17 -25.78 -0.74
C HIS A 46 7.24 -24.75 -1.13
N GLU A 47 7.66 -24.75 -2.38
CA GLU A 47 8.66 -23.81 -2.89
C GLU A 47 8.14 -22.37 -2.87
N GLU A 48 6.91 -22.13 -3.32
CA GLU A 48 6.30 -20.80 -3.30
C GLU A 48 6.07 -20.28 -1.88
N ALA A 49 5.65 -21.16 -0.96
CA ALA A 49 5.48 -20.82 0.44
C ALA A 49 6.80 -20.40 1.10
N GLN A 50 7.89 -21.14 0.84
CA GLN A 50 9.22 -20.79 1.31
C GLN A 50 9.69 -19.46 0.69
N GLU A 51 9.53 -19.30 -0.61
CA GLU A 51 10.00 -18.12 -1.32
C GLU A 51 9.26 -16.85 -0.89
N LEU A 52 7.92 -16.93 -0.77
CA LEU A 52 7.10 -15.86 -0.24
C LEU A 52 7.51 -15.49 1.19
N THR A 53 7.81 -16.49 2.02
CA THR A 53 8.27 -16.28 3.41
C THR A 53 9.58 -15.52 3.46
N VAL A 54 10.57 -15.92 2.64
CA VAL A 54 11.87 -15.23 2.55
C VAL A 54 11.69 -13.80 2.06
N ALA A 55 10.90 -13.59 1.00
CA ALA A 55 10.68 -12.28 0.43
C ALA A 55 9.95 -11.32 1.39
N ILE A 56 8.95 -11.82 2.12
CA ILE A 56 8.26 -11.05 3.16
C ILE A 56 9.22 -10.73 4.32
N ASN A 57 10.01 -11.70 4.81
CA ASN A 57 10.95 -11.47 5.90
C ASN A 57 11.96 -10.37 5.56
N HIS A 58 12.55 -10.45 4.37
CA HIS A 58 13.45 -9.40 3.89
C HIS A 58 12.76 -8.03 3.84
N LYS A 59 11.49 -7.98 3.40
CA LYS A 59 10.73 -6.72 3.40
C LYS A 59 10.49 -6.19 4.82
N LEU A 60 10.17 -7.08 5.75
CA LEU A 60 9.94 -6.76 7.15
C LEU A 60 11.21 -6.38 7.91
N GLU A 61 12.40 -6.62 7.35
CA GLU A 61 13.67 -6.13 7.90
C GLU A 61 14.01 -4.72 7.41
N SER A 62 13.35 -4.23 6.36
CA SER A 62 13.59 -2.89 5.81
C SER A 62 13.09 -1.79 6.75
N LYS A 63 14.01 -0.90 7.17
CA LYS A 63 13.68 0.30 7.95
C LYS A 63 12.70 1.22 7.20
N GLU A 64 12.78 1.25 5.87
CA GLU A 64 11.88 2.01 5.01
C GLU A 64 10.44 1.50 5.12
N PHE A 65 10.25 0.17 5.13
CA PHE A 65 8.95 -0.46 5.33
C PHE A 65 8.34 -0.10 6.68
N TRP A 66 9.13 -0.22 7.75
CA TRP A 66 8.69 0.15 9.11
C TRP A 66 8.32 1.62 9.22
N ASN A 67 9.15 2.51 8.67
CA ASN A 67 8.87 3.94 8.67
C ASN A 67 7.59 4.26 7.88
N ALA A 68 7.39 3.63 6.72
CA ALA A 68 6.18 3.78 5.94
C ALA A 68 4.93 3.33 6.72
N ALA A 69 4.97 2.13 7.32
CA ALA A 69 3.88 1.60 8.13
C ALA A 69 3.58 2.50 9.34
N ALA A 70 4.63 2.89 10.08
CA ALA A 70 4.50 3.74 11.26
C ALA A 70 3.94 5.13 10.93
N LEU A 71 4.30 5.72 9.77
CA LEU A 71 3.69 6.96 9.31
C LEU A 71 2.17 6.83 9.21
N VAL A 72 1.71 5.78 8.52
CA VAL A 72 0.27 5.58 8.26
C VAL A 72 -0.49 5.28 9.54
N GLU A 73 0.06 4.44 10.42
CA GLU A 73 -0.53 4.13 11.72
C GLU A 73 -0.64 5.39 12.60
N ASN A 74 0.43 6.18 12.73
CA ASN A 74 0.39 7.42 13.51
C ASN A 74 -0.59 8.45 12.92
N LEU A 75 -0.68 8.58 11.60
CA LEU A 75 -1.68 9.45 10.96
C LEU A 75 -3.11 8.99 11.26
N SER A 76 -3.36 7.68 11.21
CA SER A 76 -4.69 7.10 11.48
C SER A 76 -5.12 7.26 12.93
N GLN A 77 -4.16 7.31 13.87
CA GLN A 77 -4.38 7.51 15.30
C GLN A 77 -4.43 8.99 15.70
N GLY A 78 -4.18 9.92 14.76
CA GLY A 78 -4.11 11.35 15.05
C GLY A 78 -2.81 11.81 15.72
N ASN A 79 -1.77 10.97 15.81
CA ASN A 79 -0.45 11.35 16.32
C ASN A 79 0.35 12.13 15.27
N ARG A 80 -0.02 13.41 15.09
CA ARG A 80 0.49 14.27 14.01
C ARG A 80 1.97 14.62 14.13
N GLU A 81 2.48 14.79 15.35
CA GLU A 81 3.88 15.13 15.58
C GLU A 81 4.80 13.96 15.21
N ALA A 82 4.47 12.73 15.66
CA ALA A 82 5.25 11.54 15.28
C ALA A 82 5.19 11.29 13.77
N ALA A 83 4.00 11.40 13.16
CA ALA A 83 3.83 11.27 11.72
C ALA A 83 4.64 12.33 10.95
N ARG A 84 4.68 13.57 11.44
CA ARG A 84 5.47 14.66 10.86
C ARG A 84 6.95 14.33 10.89
N HIS A 85 7.46 13.87 12.02
CA HIS A 85 8.86 13.49 12.17
C HIS A 85 9.25 12.41 11.16
N ILE A 86 8.48 11.31 11.09
CA ILE A 86 8.71 10.21 10.15
C ILE A 86 8.67 10.70 8.70
N TYR A 87 7.69 11.54 8.34
CA TYR A 87 7.57 12.08 7.00
C TYR A 87 8.77 12.94 6.59
N LEU A 88 9.20 13.85 7.47
CA LEU A 88 10.34 14.72 7.22
C LEU A 88 11.63 13.92 7.09
N GLU A 89 11.85 12.93 7.96
CA GLU A 89 13.01 12.03 7.86
C GLU A 89 13.01 11.23 6.56
N GLY A 90 11.88 10.61 6.20
CA GLY A 90 11.76 9.81 4.98
C GLY A 90 12.07 10.62 3.73
N ARG A 91 11.60 11.87 3.67
CA ARG A 91 11.92 12.81 2.59
C ARG A 91 13.37 13.26 2.59
N ALA A 92 13.95 13.53 3.76
CA ALA A 92 15.35 13.94 3.88
C ALA A 92 16.30 12.85 3.37
N ARG A 93 16.03 11.57 3.68
CA ARG A 93 16.82 10.43 3.16
C ARG A 93 16.78 10.31 1.64
N ARG A 94 15.71 10.79 0.99
CA ARG A 94 15.58 10.84 -0.48
C ARG A 94 16.10 12.14 -1.10
N GLY A 95 16.86 12.95 -0.35
CA GLY A 95 17.52 14.16 -0.84
C GLY A 95 16.63 15.40 -0.94
N ALA A 96 15.45 15.42 -0.30
CA ALA A 96 14.58 16.60 -0.30
C ALA A 96 14.98 17.61 0.78
N SER A 97 14.93 18.91 0.44
CA SER A 97 15.17 20.01 1.39
C SER A 97 14.17 20.02 2.56
N ARG A 98 14.66 20.25 3.78
CA ARG A 98 13.87 20.25 5.03
C ARG A 98 12.81 21.35 5.08
N ILE A 99 13.11 22.54 4.56
CA ILE A 99 12.19 23.70 4.54
C ILE A 99 10.98 23.40 3.63
N MET A 100 11.23 22.95 2.40
CA MET A 100 10.16 22.53 1.50
C MET A 100 9.34 21.36 2.06
N SER A 101 9.99 20.48 2.83
CA SER A 101 9.32 19.31 3.40
C SER A 101 8.27 19.65 4.47
N SER A 102 8.42 20.76 5.21
CA SER A 102 7.38 21.21 6.17
C SER A 102 6.13 21.75 5.47
N ASN A 103 6.29 22.61 4.46
CA ASN A 103 5.15 23.07 3.64
C ASN A 103 4.50 21.91 2.89
N HIS A 104 5.30 20.96 2.37
CA HIS A 104 4.79 19.75 1.75
C HIS A 104 4.05 18.84 2.73
N TYR A 105 4.39 18.84 4.02
CA TYR A 105 3.69 18.04 5.02
C TYR A 105 2.27 18.56 5.26
N HIS A 106 2.10 19.87 5.44
CA HIS A 106 0.77 20.47 5.53
C HIS A 106 -0.07 20.16 4.28
N GLN A 107 0.50 20.34 3.08
CA GLN A 107 -0.19 20.01 1.83
C GLN A 107 -0.53 18.52 1.71
N PHE A 108 0.33 17.64 2.24
CA PHE A 108 0.09 16.21 2.31
C PHE A 108 -1.09 15.87 3.23
N LEU A 109 -1.19 16.50 4.40
CA LEU A 109 -2.32 16.31 5.33
C LEU A 109 -3.64 16.80 4.75
N VAL A 110 -3.67 17.99 4.12
CA VAL A 110 -4.88 18.50 3.45
C VAL A 110 -5.31 17.56 2.32
N ARG A 111 -4.36 17.05 1.54
CA ARG A 111 -4.65 16.13 0.44
C ARG A 111 -5.24 14.80 0.92
N LEU A 112 -4.83 14.34 2.10
CA LEU A 112 -5.36 13.17 2.79
C LEU A 112 -6.68 13.42 3.54
N VAL A 113 -7.17 14.66 3.63
CA VAL A 113 -8.37 15.05 4.40
C VAL A 113 -8.16 15.04 5.92
N PHE A 114 -6.91 15.06 6.37
CA PHE A 114 -6.60 15.21 7.79
C PHE A 114 -6.65 16.67 8.26
N GLU A 115 -6.54 17.62 7.33
CA GLU A 115 -6.62 19.05 7.60
C GLU A 115 -7.52 19.75 6.57
N ARG A 116 -8.11 20.87 6.97
CA ARG A 116 -8.92 21.68 6.07
C ARG A 116 -8.00 22.50 5.15
N PRO A 117 -8.37 22.68 3.87
CA PRO A 117 -7.61 23.53 2.98
C PRO A 117 -7.71 24.99 3.44
N HIS A 118 -6.56 25.64 3.63
CA HIS A 118 -6.49 27.09 3.83
C HIS A 118 -6.24 27.86 2.52
N LEU A 119 -5.88 27.16 1.45
CA LEU A 119 -5.60 27.72 0.13
C LEU A 119 -6.61 27.20 -0.90
N PRO A 120 -7.16 28.05 -1.79
CA PRO A 120 -8.19 27.66 -2.77
C PRO A 120 -7.78 26.53 -3.73
N ASP A 121 -6.48 26.49 -4.05
CA ASP A 121 -5.92 25.54 -5.03
C ASP A 121 -5.49 24.20 -4.41
N LEU A 122 -5.47 24.11 -3.08
CA LEU A 122 -5.11 22.89 -2.38
C LEU A 122 -6.38 22.09 -2.10
N ARG A 123 -6.55 20.97 -2.80
CA ARG A 123 -7.73 20.11 -2.67
C ARG A 123 -7.34 18.70 -2.25
N PRO A 124 -8.22 18.00 -1.52
CA PRO A 124 -8.11 16.56 -1.31
C PRO A 124 -7.90 15.80 -2.61
N ILE A 125 -7.10 14.74 -2.59
CA ILE A 125 -7.05 13.78 -3.71
C ILE A 125 -8.37 13.02 -3.72
N ASP A 126 -9.12 13.08 -4.81
CA ASP A 126 -10.33 12.28 -4.94
C ASP A 126 -9.99 10.80 -5.18
N PHE A 127 -10.91 9.91 -4.85
CA PHE A 127 -10.70 8.46 -4.93
C PHE A 127 -10.36 8.00 -6.36
N GLU A 128 -10.98 8.58 -7.39
CA GLU A 128 -10.72 8.21 -8.78
C GLU A 128 -9.34 8.67 -9.25
N HIS A 129 -8.85 9.80 -8.73
CA HIS A 129 -7.50 10.26 -8.96
C HIS A 129 -6.49 9.33 -8.29
N PHE A 130 -6.77 8.87 -7.06
CA PHE A 130 -5.98 7.85 -6.38
C PHE A 130 -5.91 6.54 -7.20
N VAL A 131 -7.04 5.98 -7.65
CA VAL A 131 -7.05 4.74 -8.46
C VAL A 131 -6.21 4.88 -9.74
N ARG A 132 -6.28 6.02 -10.44
CA ARG A 132 -5.42 6.26 -11.62
C ARG A 132 -3.93 6.35 -11.27
N MET A 133 -3.59 6.86 -10.09
CA MET A 133 -2.21 6.88 -9.61
C MET A 133 -1.72 5.47 -9.31
N GLU A 134 -2.55 4.63 -8.70
CA GLU A 134 -2.25 3.21 -8.46
C GLU A 134 -2.01 2.43 -9.75
N GLN A 135 -2.90 2.56 -10.72
CA GLN A 135 -2.73 1.95 -12.05
C GLN A 135 -1.38 2.30 -12.67
N ARG A 136 -0.96 3.58 -12.56
CA ARG A 136 0.35 4.02 -13.08
C ARG A 136 1.53 3.42 -12.33
N VAL A 137 1.41 3.20 -11.01
CA VAL A 137 2.44 2.50 -10.24
C VAL A 137 2.55 1.06 -10.70
N TRP A 138 1.41 0.34 -10.75
CA TRP A 138 1.37 -1.07 -11.16
C TRP A 138 1.86 -1.29 -12.58
N SER A 139 1.44 -0.46 -13.54
CA SER A 139 1.96 -0.53 -14.91
C SER A 139 3.47 -0.27 -14.96
N ALA A 140 3.98 0.69 -14.18
CA ALA A 140 5.40 1.04 -14.20
C ALA A 140 6.30 0.01 -13.48
N ILE A 141 5.75 -0.81 -12.57
CA ILE A 141 6.46 -1.97 -12.01
C ILE A 141 6.30 -3.24 -12.87
N GLY A 142 5.48 -3.20 -13.92
CA GLY A 142 5.28 -4.31 -14.86
C GLY A 142 4.19 -5.31 -14.47
N VAL A 143 3.24 -4.96 -13.59
CA VAL A 143 2.07 -5.80 -13.33
C VAL A 143 1.26 -5.94 -14.62
N SER A 144 0.82 -7.15 -14.93
CA SER A 144 0.00 -7.45 -16.09
C SER A 144 -1.32 -6.66 -16.09
N PRO A 145 -1.83 -6.25 -17.26
CA PRO A 145 -3.08 -5.46 -17.35
C PRO A 145 -4.28 -6.15 -16.68
N HIS A 146 -4.38 -7.47 -16.80
CA HIS A 146 -5.45 -8.24 -16.18
C HIS A 146 -5.46 -8.13 -14.64
N ILE A 147 -4.29 -8.24 -14.02
CA ILE A 147 -4.15 -8.08 -12.58
C ILE A 147 -4.40 -6.64 -12.13
N ILE A 148 -4.01 -5.65 -12.94
CA ILE A 148 -4.35 -4.24 -12.69
C ILE A 148 -5.88 -4.05 -12.60
N ASP A 149 -6.64 -4.66 -13.51
CA ASP A 149 -8.10 -4.59 -13.49
C ASP A 149 -8.71 -5.28 -12.26
N LEU A 150 -8.10 -6.37 -11.79
CA LEU A 150 -8.49 -7.04 -10.54
C LEU A 150 -8.23 -6.15 -9.32
N LEU A 151 -7.04 -5.54 -9.24
CA LEU A 151 -6.67 -4.64 -8.15
C LEU A 151 -7.54 -3.38 -8.14
N GLU A 152 -7.90 -2.84 -9.30
CA GLU A 152 -8.86 -1.73 -9.40
C GLU A 152 -10.23 -2.12 -8.84
N ARG A 153 -10.76 -3.29 -9.23
CA ARG A 153 -12.03 -3.80 -8.69
C ARG A 153 -11.97 -3.95 -7.18
N TYR A 154 -10.87 -4.53 -6.67
CA TYR A 154 -10.61 -4.65 -5.24
C TYR A 154 -10.64 -3.29 -4.52
N LEU A 155 -9.95 -2.27 -5.05
CA LEU A 155 -9.98 -0.92 -4.48
C LEU A 155 -11.39 -0.33 -4.47
N ARG A 156 -12.13 -0.49 -5.57
CA ARG A 156 -13.50 0.03 -5.71
C ARG A 156 -14.48 -0.64 -4.76
N GLN A 157 -14.36 -1.96 -4.57
CA GLN A 157 -15.17 -2.72 -3.61
C GLN A 157 -14.93 -2.26 -2.17
N ASN A 158 -13.69 -1.92 -1.82
CA ASN A 158 -13.29 -1.46 -0.49
C ASN A 158 -13.30 0.07 -0.33
N LYS A 159 -13.91 0.80 -1.28
CA LYS A 159 -13.86 2.27 -1.30
C LYS A 159 -14.37 2.89 -0.01
N LYS A 160 -15.45 2.36 0.57
CA LYS A 160 -16.08 2.91 1.77
C LYS A 160 -15.12 2.80 2.96
N GLU A 161 -14.52 1.65 3.16
CA GLU A 161 -13.58 1.35 4.23
C GLU A 161 -12.30 2.19 4.08
N ILE A 162 -11.78 2.32 2.86
CA ILE A 162 -10.63 3.16 2.54
C ILE A 162 -10.91 4.64 2.90
N GLU A 163 -12.07 5.17 2.50
CA GLU A 163 -12.44 6.55 2.80
C GLU A 163 -12.69 6.76 4.31
N LEU A 164 -13.24 5.78 5.02
CA LEU A 164 -13.36 5.83 6.48
C LEU A 164 -11.99 5.84 7.17
N ALA A 165 -11.04 5.01 6.72
CA ALA A 165 -9.67 4.98 7.24
C ALA A 165 -8.93 6.29 6.95
N ARG A 166 -9.06 6.80 5.72
CA ARG A 166 -8.53 8.10 5.29
C ARG A 166 -9.08 9.26 6.12
N ALA A 167 -10.37 9.22 6.48
CA ALA A 167 -10.99 10.22 7.36
C ALA A 167 -10.61 10.06 8.85
N GLY A 168 -9.74 9.10 9.20
CA GLY A 168 -9.35 8.81 10.58
C GLY A 168 -10.47 8.14 11.41
N LYS A 169 -11.52 7.62 10.77
CA LYS A 169 -12.65 6.96 11.43
C LYS A 169 -12.42 5.47 11.67
N LEU A 170 -11.40 4.89 11.05
CA LEU A 170 -10.92 3.52 11.28
C LEU A 170 -9.44 3.59 11.70
N PRO A 171 -9.15 3.84 12.99
CA PRO A 171 -7.77 3.93 13.46
C PRO A 171 -7.08 2.57 13.34
N LEU A 172 -5.85 2.57 12.81
CA LEU A 172 -5.01 1.39 12.76
C LEU A 172 -4.15 1.35 14.02
N ALA A 173 -4.23 0.27 14.79
CA ALA A 173 -3.38 0.07 15.96
C ALA A 173 -1.89 0.06 15.57
N SER A 174 -1.01 0.45 16.51
CA SER A 174 0.44 0.43 16.29
C SER A 174 0.91 -1.00 15.98
N GLY A 175 1.75 -1.15 14.96
CA GLY A 175 2.26 -2.43 14.48
C GLY A 175 1.22 -3.31 13.77
N LYS A 176 -0.01 -2.83 13.54
CA LYS A 176 -1.06 -3.59 12.85
C LYS A 176 -0.63 -3.94 11.43
N ILE A 177 -0.13 -2.97 10.65
CA ILE A 177 0.29 -3.20 9.26
C ILE A 177 1.39 -4.27 9.20
N ILE A 178 2.37 -4.18 10.10
CA ILE A 178 3.47 -5.15 10.20
C ILE A 178 2.94 -6.54 10.54
N ARG A 179 2.04 -6.63 11.53
CA ARG A 179 1.44 -7.91 11.95
C ARG A 179 0.61 -8.53 10.83
N GLU A 180 -0.19 -7.73 10.13
CA GLU A 180 -0.98 -8.21 9.00
C GLU A 180 -0.07 -8.66 7.84
N ALA A 181 1.00 -7.93 7.52
CA ALA A 181 1.98 -8.36 6.53
C ALA A 181 2.69 -9.67 6.93
N ARG A 182 3.02 -9.85 8.21
CA ARG A 182 3.58 -11.11 8.74
C ARG A 182 2.65 -12.29 8.59
N SER A 183 1.34 -12.06 8.66
CA SER A 183 0.31 -13.11 8.61
C SER A 183 0.10 -13.71 7.22
N LEU A 184 0.73 -13.16 6.18
CA LEU A 184 0.79 -13.71 4.83
C LEU A 184 1.77 -14.88 4.70
N ARG A 185 2.61 -15.09 5.72
CA ARG A 185 3.53 -16.23 5.79
C ARG A 185 2.77 -17.43 6.38
N PRO A 186 3.03 -18.66 5.90
CA PRO A 186 2.60 -19.87 6.58
C PRO A 186 3.09 -19.87 8.04
N PRO A 187 2.26 -20.27 9.02
CA PRO A 187 2.71 -20.45 10.40
C PRO A 187 3.79 -21.54 10.47
N GLU A 188 4.75 -21.38 11.39
CA GLU A 188 5.79 -22.39 11.63
C GLU A 188 5.16 -23.76 11.91
N GLY A 189 5.70 -24.80 11.26
CA GLY A 189 5.19 -26.18 11.39
C GLY A 189 3.94 -26.51 10.55
N THR A 190 3.36 -25.54 9.82
CA THR A 190 2.28 -25.82 8.88
C THR A 190 2.87 -26.40 7.59
N SER A 191 2.32 -27.52 7.10
CA SER A 191 2.64 -27.98 5.75
C SER A 191 2.23 -26.91 4.75
N ALA A 192 3.09 -26.57 3.80
CA ALA A 192 2.78 -25.56 2.79
C ALA A 192 1.49 -25.88 2.02
N TRP A 193 1.21 -27.16 1.81
CA TRP A 193 0.00 -27.68 1.16
C TRP A 193 -1.29 -27.37 1.92
N ASP A 194 -1.21 -27.15 3.24
CA ASP A 194 -2.36 -26.83 4.08
C ASP A 194 -2.57 -25.32 4.23
N TYR A 195 -1.64 -24.51 3.71
CA TYR A 195 -1.71 -23.05 3.81
C TYR A 195 -2.35 -22.42 2.58
N VAL A 196 -3.49 -21.78 2.81
CA VAL A 196 -4.31 -21.19 1.76
C VAL A 196 -4.41 -19.67 1.98
N LEU A 197 -4.12 -18.91 0.93
CA LEU A 197 -4.24 -17.45 0.93
C LEU A 197 -5.49 -16.99 0.18
N GLN A 198 -6.28 -16.16 0.84
CA GLN A 198 -7.45 -15.52 0.22
C GLN A 198 -6.99 -14.46 -0.80
N SER A 199 -7.64 -14.40 -1.96
CA SER A 199 -7.37 -13.43 -3.04
C SER A 199 -7.35 -11.99 -2.53
N ASN A 200 -8.27 -11.65 -1.62
CA ASN A 200 -8.38 -10.33 -1.01
C ASN A 200 -7.12 -9.94 -0.23
N ARG A 201 -6.50 -10.92 0.45
CA ARG A 201 -5.27 -10.72 1.21
C ARG A 201 -4.07 -10.59 0.28
N ILE A 202 -4.04 -11.34 -0.83
CA ILE A 202 -3.01 -11.22 -1.86
C ILE A 202 -3.11 -9.85 -2.56
N ALA A 203 -4.30 -9.43 -2.97
CA ALA A 203 -4.56 -8.12 -3.57
C ALA A 203 -4.21 -6.97 -2.60
N GLY A 204 -4.58 -7.11 -1.32
CA GLY A 204 -4.20 -6.17 -0.26
C GLY A 204 -2.69 -6.08 -0.07
N ALA A 205 -2.00 -7.23 -0.06
CA ALA A 205 -0.54 -7.30 0.01
C ALA A 205 0.13 -6.64 -1.19
N LEU A 206 -0.32 -6.96 -2.41
CA LEU A 206 0.21 -6.41 -3.65
C LEU A 206 0.03 -4.88 -3.69
N THR A 207 -1.14 -4.37 -3.27
CA THR A 207 -1.43 -2.94 -3.13
C THR A 207 -0.49 -2.27 -2.10
N LEU A 208 -0.29 -2.91 -0.95
CA LEU A 208 0.58 -2.43 0.12
C LEU A 208 2.04 -2.34 -0.34
N PHE A 209 2.60 -3.43 -0.86
CA PHE A 209 4.03 -3.53 -1.14
C PHE A 209 4.44 -2.75 -2.39
N SER A 210 3.59 -2.67 -3.43
CA SER A 210 3.89 -1.96 -4.68
C SER A 210 4.11 -0.46 -4.46
N ASN A 211 3.40 0.14 -3.51
CA ASN A 211 3.39 1.58 -3.30
C ASN A 211 4.45 2.08 -2.31
N MET A 212 5.16 1.18 -1.64
CA MET A 212 6.21 1.57 -0.70
C MET A 212 7.44 2.10 -1.40
N GLY A 213 7.73 1.65 -2.64
CA GLY A 213 8.82 2.20 -3.44
C GLY A 213 8.64 3.67 -3.81
N VAL A 214 7.39 4.14 -3.89
CA VAL A 214 7.07 5.54 -4.25
C VAL A 214 6.75 6.42 -3.04
N MET A 215 6.68 5.85 -1.83
CA MET A 215 6.45 6.63 -0.61
C MET A 215 7.61 7.62 -0.39
N PHE A 216 7.32 8.86 0.02
CA PHE A 216 8.30 9.95 0.18
C PHE A 216 8.94 10.50 -1.11
N SER A 217 8.56 10.03 -2.31
CA SER A 217 9.15 10.52 -3.56
C SER A 217 8.72 11.96 -3.88
N THR A 218 7.42 12.19 -4.06
CA THR A 218 6.82 13.50 -4.30
C THR A 218 5.64 13.69 -3.37
N ARG A 219 5.11 14.91 -3.27
CA ARG A 219 3.91 15.17 -2.45
C ARG A 219 2.75 14.26 -2.85
N ASP A 220 2.42 14.21 -4.13
CA ASP A 220 1.22 13.52 -4.63
C ASP A 220 1.41 12.00 -4.51
N TRP A 221 2.61 11.51 -4.81
CA TRP A 221 2.96 10.09 -4.63
C TRP A 221 2.99 9.67 -3.16
N SER A 222 3.44 10.52 -2.24
CA SER A 222 3.33 10.21 -0.80
C SER A 222 1.87 10.06 -0.37
N VAL A 223 0.96 10.92 -0.85
CA VAL A 223 -0.48 10.81 -0.55
C VAL A 223 -1.03 9.51 -1.12
N ALA A 224 -0.76 9.21 -2.39
CA ALA A 224 -1.18 7.97 -3.02
C ALA A 224 -0.69 6.77 -2.21
N SER A 225 0.61 6.66 -1.93
CA SER A 225 1.18 5.58 -1.13
C SER A 225 0.56 5.43 0.25
N THR A 226 0.24 6.53 0.93
CA THR A 226 -0.49 6.47 2.21
C THR A 226 -1.88 5.89 2.02
N MET A 227 -2.61 6.30 0.98
CA MET A 227 -3.91 5.73 0.65
C MET A 227 -3.82 4.25 0.26
N SER A 228 -2.83 3.83 -0.53
CA SER A 228 -2.62 2.41 -0.89
C SER A 228 -2.22 1.58 0.33
N THR A 229 -1.44 2.14 1.26
CA THR A 229 -1.10 1.47 2.52
C THR A 229 -2.34 1.25 3.38
N LEU A 230 -3.23 2.26 3.48
CA LEU A 230 -4.53 2.11 4.13
C LEU A 230 -5.37 1.04 3.42
N ALA A 231 -5.48 1.11 2.10
CA ALA A 231 -6.24 0.16 1.30
C ALA A 231 -5.74 -1.28 1.42
N GLY A 232 -4.41 -1.49 1.38
CA GLY A 232 -3.81 -2.78 1.62
C GLY A 232 -4.10 -3.31 3.02
N SER A 233 -4.03 -2.44 4.04
CA SER A 233 -4.35 -2.82 5.41
C SER A 233 -5.80 -3.25 5.61
N VAL A 234 -6.75 -2.66 4.85
CA VAL A 234 -8.17 -3.06 4.89
C VAL A 234 -8.34 -4.48 4.37
N GLY A 235 -7.79 -4.81 3.18
CA GLY A 235 -7.94 -6.15 2.60
C GLY A 235 -7.22 -7.24 3.37
N LEU A 236 -6.10 -6.92 4.00
CA LEU A 236 -5.42 -7.88 4.88
C LEU A 236 -6.28 -8.27 6.09
N VAL A 237 -7.14 -7.36 6.57
CA VAL A 237 -8.03 -7.58 7.73
C VAL A 237 -9.36 -8.21 7.33
N ALA A 238 -9.90 -7.88 6.15
CA ALA A 238 -11.22 -8.33 5.70
C ALA A 238 -11.29 -9.81 5.30
N GLY A 239 -10.15 -10.51 5.21
CA GLY A 239 -10.10 -11.96 4.90
C GLY A 239 -10.37 -12.88 6.09
N LYS A 240 -11.27 -12.51 7.00
CA LYS A 240 -11.72 -13.34 8.13
C LYS A 240 -13.19 -13.69 8.01
#